data_AF-A0A0F0C4T4-F1
#
_entry.id   AF-A0A0F0C4T4-F1
#
_cell.length_a   1.000
_cell.length_b   1.000
_cell.length_c   1.000
_cell.angle_alpha   90.00
_cell.angle_beta   90.00
_cell.angle_gamma   90.00
#
_symmetry.space_group_name_H-M   'P 1'
#
loop_
_entity.id
_entity.type
_entity.pdbx_description
1 polymer ?
#
loop_
_entity_poly.entity_id
_entity_poly.type
_entity_poly.pdbx_seq_one_letter_code
_entity_poly.pdbx_strand_id
1 'polypeptide(L)'
;MDIKNESGFPTGSLLYILRSIKKGTCKEIFKLEKDEDYIAFLIDFLKLCDLSIKQIQTVNRNTRQKKLDSVNDLKEAMIHSYMKKGSFNIDLESIIKDDMTGRIEACDDFLIDNCSVPKVEQEALDNFIEEINSLRNDIKEAEINEELKDIILVHLNSVYESILKYNLFGMEEVKDSVTRTIGTLCLMTNECKTETDKTVMKNVLALMSKFNTVFGFFKNAGGAVRIADTIIKLIQ
;
A
#
# COMPACT_ATOMS: atom_id res chain seq x y z
N MET A 1 1.36 -2.99 14.93
CA MET A 1 0.95 -2.14 16.07
C MET A 1 -0.51 -1.85 15.84
N ASP A 2 -1.36 -2.22 16.79
CA ASP A 2 -2.82 -2.09 16.73
C ASP A 2 -3.23 -0.66 16.40
N ILE A 3 -3.50 -0.40 15.12
CA ILE A 3 -4.29 0.75 14.66
C ILE A 3 -5.74 0.41 15.01
N LYS A 4 -6.06 0.42 16.30
CA LYS A 4 -7.44 0.22 16.76
C LYS A 4 -8.28 1.40 16.27
N ASN A 5 -9.05 1.13 15.22
CA ASN A 5 -10.39 1.64 14.96
C ASN A 5 -10.69 3.01 15.61
N GLU A 6 -10.13 4.09 15.07
CA GLU A 6 -10.89 5.34 15.01
C GLU A 6 -11.90 5.17 13.86
N SER A 7 -13.01 4.53 14.20
CA SER A 7 -14.13 4.24 13.32
C SER A 7 -14.68 5.53 12.72
N GLY A 8 -14.34 5.80 11.46
CA GLY A 8 -14.95 6.91 10.71
C GLY A 8 -14.15 7.41 9.53
N PHE A 9 -12.82 7.19 9.49
CA PHE A 9 -12.03 7.76 8.41
C PHE A 9 -12.13 6.93 7.12
N PRO A 10 -12.16 7.59 5.95
CA PRO A 10 -11.93 6.91 4.70
C PRO A 10 -10.50 6.37 4.70
N THR A 11 -10.33 5.11 4.31
CA THR A 11 -9.05 4.61 3.79
C THR A 11 -8.53 5.61 2.76
N GLY A 12 -7.32 6.16 2.95
CA GLY A 12 -6.81 7.22 2.07
C GLY A 12 -6.77 8.65 2.63
N SER A 13 -7.11 8.89 3.90
CA SER A 13 -7.28 10.28 4.36
C SER A 13 -5.95 10.99 4.65
N LEU A 14 -5.60 11.96 3.79
CA LEU A 14 -4.59 12.98 4.07
C LEU A 14 -4.87 13.70 5.40
N LEU A 15 -6.15 13.77 5.77
CA LEU A 15 -6.62 14.37 7.00
C LEU A 15 -6.08 13.67 8.26
N TYR A 16 -5.96 12.34 8.26
CA TYR A 16 -5.38 11.61 9.39
C TYR A 16 -3.93 12.05 9.63
N ILE A 17 -3.12 12.11 8.56
CA ILE A 17 -1.73 12.54 8.65
C ILE A 17 -1.64 13.98 9.16
N LEU A 18 -2.41 14.91 8.60
CA LEU A 18 -2.41 16.32 9.04
C LEU A 18 -2.77 16.49 10.51
N ARG A 19 -3.79 15.76 10.98
CA ARG A 19 -4.21 15.79 12.38
C ARG A 19 -3.15 15.22 13.31
N SER A 20 -2.48 14.14 12.90
CA SER A 20 -1.36 13.59 13.67
C SER A 20 -0.18 14.56 13.78
N ILE A 21 0.10 15.30 12.70
CA ILE A 21 1.15 16.33 12.69
C ILE A 21 0.77 17.47 13.63
N LYS A 22 -0.43 18.05 13.49
CA LYS A 22 -0.89 19.16 14.34
C LYS A 22 -0.98 18.84 15.82
N LYS A 23 -1.21 17.58 16.18
CA LYS A 23 -1.25 17.11 17.57
C LYS A 23 0.13 16.75 18.13
N GLY A 24 1.19 16.85 17.33
CA GLY A 24 2.53 16.41 17.70
C GLY A 24 2.70 14.90 17.83
N THR A 25 1.68 14.10 17.49
CA THR A 25 1.66 12.63 17.66
C THR A 25 2.20 11.87 16.46
N CYS A 26 2.52 12.57 15.36
CA CYS A 26 3.02 11.98 14.13
C CYS A 26 4.28 11.11 14.36
N LYS A 27 5.23 11.59 15.18
CA LYS A 27 6.47 10.82 15.46
C LYS A 27 6.17 9.49 16.16
N GLU A 28 5.22 9.46 17.08
CA GLU A 28 4.84 8.25 17.81
C GLU A 28 4.05 7.28 16.93
N ILE A 29 3.10 7.81 16.15
CA ILE A 29 2.23 7.02 15.26
C ILE A 29 3.05 6.35 14.15
N PHE A 30 3.97 7.09 13.55
CA PHE A 30 4.80 6.60 12.44
C PHE A 30 6.18 6.11 12.88
N LYS A 31 6.45 6.07 14.19
CA LYS A 31 7.71 5.62 14.79
C LYS A 31 8.93 6.25 14.13
N LEU A 32 8.90 7.58 14.02
CA LEU A 32 9.96 8.32 13.36
C LEU A 32 11.12 8.50 14.34
N GLU A 33 12.07 7.55 14.37
CA GLU A 33 13.19 7.49 15.32
C GLU A 33 14.55 7.83 14.69
N LYS A 34 14.72 7.54 13.40
CA LYS A 34 15.92 7.86 12.59
C LYS A 34 15.57 8.51 11.24
N ASP A 35 16.57 9.08 10.56
CA ASP A 35 16.39 9.75 9.24
C ASP A 35 15.67 8.86 8.21
N GLU A 36 15.99 7.56 8.19
CA GLU A 36 15.35 6.58 7.30
C GLU A 36 13.84 6.50 7.50
N ASP A 37 13.35 6.65 8.75
CA ASP A 37 11.92 6.59 9.05
C ASP A 37 11.20 7.85 8.53
N TYR A 38 11.87 9.01 8.56
CA TYR A 38 11.34 10.25 7.97
C TYR A 38 11.27 10.16 6.45
N ILE A 39 12.27 9.55 5.82
CA ILE A 39 12.25 9.30 4.37
C ILE A 39 11.08 8.36 4.02
N ALA A 40 10.93 7.26 4.76
CA ALA A 40 9.84 6.32 4.55
C ALA A 40 8.47 7.00 4.73
N PHE A 41 8.32 7.81 5.79
CA PHE A 41 7.12 8.61 6.03
C PHE A 41 6.85 9.61 4.92
N LEU A 42 7.87 10.34 4.44
CA LEU A 42 7.69 11.28 3.34
C LEU A 42 7.25 10.55 2.07
N ILE A 43 7.86 9.40 1.75
CA ILE A 43 7.45 8.58 0.60
C ILE A 43 5.99 8.17 0.73
N ASP A 44 5.59 7.66 1.89
CA ASP A 44 4.21 7.24 2.14
C ASP A 44 3.23 8.43 2.04
N PHE A 45 3.61 9.58 2.59
CA PHE A 45 2.84 10.82 2.48
C PHE A 45 2.67 11.28 1.03
N LEU A 46 3.75 11.27 0.22
CA LEU A 46 3.70 11.66 -1.19
C LEU A 46 2.84 10.71 -2.02
N LYS A 47 2.94 9.40 -1.75
CA LYS A 47 2.05 8.40 -2.36
C LYS A 47 0.58 8.69 -2.04
N LEU A 48 0.28 9.06 -0.79
CA LEU A 48 -1.08 9.39 -0.38
C LEU A 48 -1.61 10.60 -1.16
N CYS A 49 -0.80 11.66 -1.32
CA CYS A 49 -1.16 12.80 -2.16
C CYS A 49 -1.46 12.38 -3.60
N ASP A 50 -0.63 11.51 -4.19
CA ASP A 50 -0.81 11.05 -5.56
C ASP A 50 -2.08 10.22 -5.75
N LEU A 51 -2.42 9.37 -4.78
CA LEU A 51 -3.68 8.63 -4.76
C LEU A 51 -4.89 9.58 -4.69
N SER A 52 -4.85 10.57 -3.78
CA SER A 52 -5.92 11.57 -3.69
C SER A 52 -6.06 12.37 -4.98
N ILE A 53 -4.95 12.77 -5.62
CA ILE A 53 -4.95 13.47 -6.92
C ILE A 53 -5.63 12.61 -7.99
N LYS A 54 -5.23 11.34 -8.13
CA LYS A 54 -5.84 10.40 -9.09
C LYS A 54 -7.34 10.29 -8.86
N GLN A 55 -7.77 10.11 -7.62
CA GLN A 55 -9.19 9.99 -7.28
C GLN A 55 -9.97 11.28 -7.62
N ILE A 56 -9.47 12.45 -7.23
CA ILE A 56 -10.08 13.75 -7.54
C ILE A 56 -10.20 13.95 -9.06
N GLN A 57 -9.21 13.55 -9.84
CA GLN A 57 -9.22 13.66 -11.31
C GLN A 57 -10.38 12.89 -11.96
N THR A 58 -10.81 11.77 -11.36
CA THR A 58 -11.94 10.98 -11.88
C THR A 58 -13.31 11.64 -11.69
N VAL A 59 -13.41 12.65 -10.80
CA VAL A 59 -14.69 13.27 -10.45
C VAL A 59 -14.96 14.49 -11.34
N ASN A 60 -16.09 14.52 -12.04
CA ASN A 60 -16.47 15.65 -12.89
C ASN A 60 -17.28 16.71 -12.11
N ARG A 61 -16.59 17.56 -11.35
CA ARG A 61 -17.18 18.67 -10.57
C ARG A 61 -16.43 19.98 -10.80
N ASN A 62 -17.14 21.11 -10.73
CA ASN A 62 -16.57 22.46 -10.90
C ASN A 62 -15.54 22.84 -9.81
N THR A 63 -15.62 22.23 -8.63
CA THR A 63 -14.68 22.44 -7.52
C THR A 63 -13.40 21.62 -7.64
N ARG A 64 -13.31 20.69 -8.61
CA ARG A 64 -12.20 19.74 -8.77
C ARG A 64 -10.83 20.42 -8.75
N GLN A 65 -10.64 21.48 -9.53
CA GLN A 65 -9.33 22.13 -9.65
C GLN A 65 -8.84 22.65 -8.30
N LYS A 66 -9.72 23.31 -7.53
CA LYS A 66 -9.37 23.80 -6.18
C LYS A 66 -8.94 22.68 -5.23
N LYS A 67 -9.50 21.47 -5.40
CA LYS A 67 -9.11 20.28 -4.60
C LYS A 67 -7.74 19.76 -5.01
N LEU A 68 -7.46 19.69 -6.32
CA LEU A 68 -6.15 19.32 -6.84
C LEU A 68 -5.07 20.30 -6.35
N ASP A 69 -5.33 21.61 -6.46
CA ASP A 69 -4.40 22.65 -6.02
C ASP A 69 -4.11 22.51 -4.51
N SER A 70 -5.14 22.23 -3.70
CA SER A 70 -4.97 22.04 -2.25
C SER A 70 -4.07 20.85 -1.90
N VAL A 71 -4.20 19.72 -2.60
CA VAL A 71 -3.33 18.56 -2.38
C VAL A 71 -1.91 18.81 -2.88
N ASN A 72 -1.75 19.49 -4.01
CA ASN A 72 -0.44 19.85 -4.56
C ASN A 72 0.30 20.85 -3.65
N ASP A 73 -0.37 21.88 -3.15
CA ASP A 73 0.21 22.85 -2.22
C ASP A 73 0.78 22.14 -0.98
N LEU A 74 0.03 21.17 -0.44
CA LEU A 74 0.48 20.40 0.71
C LEU A 74 1.69 19.51 0.36
N LYS A 75 1.64 18.86 -0.81
CA LYS A 75 2.74 18.03 -1.34
C LYS A 75 4.03 18.85 -1.47
N GLU A 76 3.94 20.04 -2.06
CA GLU A 76 5.07 20.96 -2.23
C GLU A 76 5.62 21.48 -0.90
N ALA A 77 4.73 21.84 0.04
CA ALA A 77 5.15 22.31 1.36
C ALA A 77 5.96 21.25 2.12
N MET A 78 5.52 19.99 2.07
CA MET A 78 6.23 18.87 2.70
C MET A 78 7.59 18.60 2.04
N ILE A 79 7.65 18.57 0.70
CA ILE A 79 8.93 18.39 -0.03
C ILE A 79 9.89 19.52 0.28
N HIS A 80 9.43 20.78 0.21
CA HIS A 80 10.28 21.94 0.42
C HIS A 80 10.85 21.96 1.84
N SER A 81 10.04 21.62 2.84
CA SER A 81 10.49 21.54 4.23
C SER A 81 11.57 20.47 4.43
N TYR A 82 11.37 19.29 3.83
CA TYR A 82 12.36 18.21 3.85
C TYR A 82 13.67 18.63 3.18
N MET A 83 13.60 19.14 1.95
CA MET A 83 14.78 19.55 1.18
C MET A 83 15.57 20.70 1.83
N LYS A 84 14.88 21.61 2.55
CA LYS A 84 15.53 22.75 3.20
C LYS A 84 16.29 22.38 4.47
N LYS A 85 15.76 21.44 5.27
CA LYS A 85 16.35 21.06 6.56
C LYS A 85 17.27 19.85 6.48
N GLY A 86 17.15 19.02 5.44
CA GLY A 86 18.05 17.89 5.16
C GLY A 86 18.24 16.91 6.31
N SER A 87 17.30 16.84 7.26
CA SER A 87 17.44 16.08 8.50
C SER A 87 16.09 15.72 9.12
N PHE A 88 16.10 14.68 9.96
CA PHE A 88 15.05 14.24 10.88
C PHE A 88 14.39 15.34 11.73
N ASN A 89 15.02 16.51 11.89
CA ASN A 89 14.53 17.57 12.78
C ASN A 89 13.58 18.56 12.09
N ILE A 90 12.77 18.05 11.17
CA ILE A 90 11.69 18.82 10.55
C ILE A 90 10.64 19.10 11.62
N ASP A 91 10.29 20.37 11.73
CA ASP A 91 9.17 20.81 12.54
C ASP A 91 7.93 20.66 11.65
N LEU A 92 7.29 19.49 11.71
CA LEU A 92 6.16 19.16 10.87
C LEU A 92 4.96 20.08 11.15
N GLU A 93 4.79 20.54 12.39
CA GLU A 93 3.73 21.48 12.76
C GLU A 93 3.90 22.83 12.04
N SER A 94 5.14 23.31 11.92
CA SER A 94 5.42 24.56 11.19
C SER A 94 5.13 24.51 9.69
N ILE A 95 4.97 23.32 9.11
CA ILE A 95 4.64 23.14 7.69
C ILE A 95 3.16 23.38 7.44
N ILE A 96 2.30 22.90 8.37
CA ILE A 96 0.86 22.91 8.20
C ILE A 96 0.30 24.24 8.71
N LYS A 97 -0.03 25.13 7.77
CA LYS A 97 -0.79 26.33 8.08
C LYS A 97 -2.25 26.00 8.36
N ASP A 98 -2.94 26.81 9.16
CA ASP A 98 -4.33 26.57 9.52
C ASP A 98 -5.28 26.53 8.32
N ASP A 99 -5.03 27.34 7.30
CA ASP A 99 -5.78 27.35 6.05
C ASP A 99 -5.58 26.06 5.23
N MET A 100 -4.45 25.38 5.37
CA MET A 100 -4.21 24.08 4.71
C MET A 100 -5.07 22.98 5.32
N THR A 101 -5.26 22.98 6.64
CA THR A 101 -6.10 21.98 7.31
C THR A 101 -7.53 22.03 6.79
N GLY A 102 -8.15 23.21 6.78
CA GLY A 102 -9.53 23.36 6.30
C GLY A 102 -9.68 23.02 4.81
N ARG A 103 -8.67 23.34 3.98
CA ARG A 103 -8.67 22.96 2.57
C ARG A 103 -8.63 21.45 2.36
N ILE A 104 -7.82 20.74 3.15
CA ILE A 104 -7.67 19.29 3.06
C ILE A 104 -8.87 18.56 3.67
N GLU A 105 -9.45 19.06 4.77
CA GLU A 105 -10.74 18.58 5.27
C GLU A 105 -11.80 18.62 4.18
N ALA A 106 -11.90 19.76 3.48
CA ALA A 106 -12.84 19.88 2.39
C ALA A 106 -12.47 18.99 1.16
N CYS A 107 -11.22 18.53 1.02
CA CYS A 107 -10.83 17.52 0.02
C CYS A 107 -11.27 16.12 0.45
N ASP A 108 -11.12 15.79 1.74
CA ASP A 108 -11.55 14.51 2.31
C ASP A 108 -13.07 14.35 2.16
N ASP A 109 -13.84 15.38 2.54
CA ASP A 109 -15.29 15.40 2.34
C ASP A 109 -15.66 15.20 0.86
N PHE A 110 -14.94 15.86 -0.05
CA PHE A 110 -15.16 15.70 -1.49
C PHE A 110 -14.89 14.27 -1.96
N LEU A 111 -13.84 13.62 -1.46
CA LEU A 111 -13.53 12.23 -1.77
C LEU A 111 -14.57 11.27 -1.17
N ILE A 112 -15.01 11.50 0.07
CA ILE A 112 -16.08 10.71 0.72
C ILE A 112 -17.36 10.75 -0.11
N ASP A 113 -17.78 11.95 -0.51
CA ASP A 113 -19.05 12.17 -1.20
C ASP A 113 -19.05 11.64 -2.64
N ASN A 114 -17.88 11.50 -3.28
CA ASN A 114 -17.78 11.25 -4.71
C ASN A 114 -16.97 9.99 -5.08
N CYS A 115 -16.26 9.38 -4.13
CA CYS A 115 -15.43 8.20 -4.35
C CYS A 115 -15.81 7.10 -3.35
N SER A 116 -16.55 6.08 -3.82
CA SER A 116 -16.79 4.88 -3.02
C SER A 116 -15.58 3.95 -3.08
N VAL A 117 -14.96 3.68 -1.92
CA VAL A 117 -13.90 2.68 -1.81
C VAL A 117 -14.48 1.45 -1.12
N PRO A 118 -14.46 0.27 -1.77
CA PRO A 118 -14.83 -0.98 -1.10
C PRO A 118 -13.92 -1.21 0.10
N LYS A 119 -14.53 -1.29 1.30
CA LYS A 119 -13.82 -1.69 2.51
C LYS A 119 -13.80 -3.19 2.61
N VAL A 120 -12.65 -3.74 2.98
CA VAL A 120 -12.54 -5.15 3.35
C VAL A 120 -12.48 -5.27 4.86
N GLU A 121 -13.12 -6.33 5.35
CA GLU A 121 -13.17 -6.64 6.77
C GLU A 121 -11.75 -6.90 7.31
N GLN A 122 -11.47 -6.37 8.49
CA GLN A 122 -10.16 -6.50 9.12
C GLN A 122 -9.78 -7.98 9.33
N GLU A 123 -10.75 -8.83 9.65
CA GLU A 123 -10.53 -10.28 9.81
C GLU A 123 -9.95 -10.92 8.54
N ALA A 124 -10.42 -10.51 7.35
CA ALA A 124 -9.88 -11.02 6.09
C ALA A 124 -8.42 -10.57 5.88
N LEU A 125 -8.07 -9.33 6.26
CA LEU A 125 -6.70 -8.82 6.19
C LEU A 125 -5.77 -9.55 7.16
N ASP A 126 -6.25 -9.81 8.38
CA ASP A 126 -5.50 -10.51 9.43
C ASP A 126 -5.22 -11.97 9.01
N ASN A 127 -6.22 -12.66 8.47
CA ASN A 127 -6.05 -14.02 7.92
C ASN A 127 -4.97 -14.05 6.82
N PHE A 128 -4.95 -13.06 5.93
CA PHE A 128 -3.92 -12.99 4.89
C PHE A 128 -2.52 -12.70 5.45
N ILE A 129 -2.42 -11.88 6.50
CA ILE A 129 -1.17 -11.64 7.21
C ILE A 129 -0.62 -12.97 7.78
N GLU A 130 -1.48 -13.77 8.39
CA GLU A 130 -1.10 -15.08 8.92
C GLU A 130 -0.65 -16.03 7.81
N GLU A 131 -1.41 -16.15 6.72
CA GLU A 131 -1.04 -16.99 5.56
C GLU A 131 0.30 -16.56 4.95
N ILE A 132 0.55 -15.26 4.79
CA ILE A 132 1.83 -14.75 4.29
C ILE A 132 2.97 -15.11 5.25
N ASN A 133 2.78 -14.93 6.56
CA ASN A 133 3.83 -15.24 7.53
C ASN A 133 4.15 -16.73 7.60
N SER A 134 3.13 -17.60 7.52
CA SER A 134 3.34 -19.05 7.41
C SER A 134 4.19 -19.37 6.19
N LEU A 135 3.78 -18.87 5.01
CA LEU A 135 4.48 -19.17 3.77
C LEU A 135 5.92 -18.62 3.75
N ARG A 136 6.16 -17.44 4.34
CA ARG A 136 7.51 -16.88 4.50
C ARG A 136 8.40 -17.78 5.35
N ASN A 137 7.87 -18.40 6.40
CA ASN A 137 8.64 -19.32 7.24
C ASN A 137 8.94 -20.62 6.48
N ASP A 138 7.95 -21.19 5.79
CA ASP A 138 8.14 -22.39 4.96
C ASP A 138 9.23 -22.17 3.89
N ILE A 139 9.27 -20.98 3.26
CA ILE A 139 10.25 -20.64 2.23
C ILE A 139 11.67 -20.46 2.79
N LYS A 140 11.80 -19.89 3.99
CA LYS A 140 13.10 -19.74 4.64
C LYS A 140 13.76 -21.10 4.90
N GLU A 141 12.95 -22.09 5.26
CA GLU A 141 13.39 -23.46 5.54
C GLU A 141 13.52 -24.32 4.27
N ALA A 142 12.95 -23.86 3.14
CA ALA A 142 12.97 -24.61 1.89
C ALA A 142 14.37 -24.65 1.25
N GLU A 143 14.76 -25.83 0.78
CA GLU A 143 15.95 -26.06 -0.04
C GLU A 143 15.64 -25.73 -1.52
N ILE A 144 15.46 -24.44 -1.80
CA ILE A 144 15.30 -23.88 -3.15
C ILE A 144 16.50 -23.02 -3.53
N ASN A 145 16.58 -22.65 -4.81
CA ASN A 145 17.57 -21.68 -5.27
C ASN A 145 17.53 -20.38 -4.43
N GLU A 146 18.69 -19.89 -3.97
CA GLU A 146 18.77 -18.72 -3.08
C GLU A 146 18.31 -17.41 -3.74
N GLU A 147 18.59 -17.21 -5.02
CA GLU A 147 18.10 -16.03 -5.76
C GLU A 147 16.56 -16.06 -5.88
N LEU A 148 16.00 -17.24 -6.16
CA LEU A 148 14.55 -17.45 -6.15
C LEU A 148 13.96 -17.19 -4.76
N LYS A 149 14.60 -17.70 -3.71
CA LYS A 149 14.19 -17.51 -2.31
C LYS A 149 14.14 -16.03 -1.95
N ASP A 150 15.22 -15.30 -2.22
CA ASP A 150 15.33 -13.87 -1.92
C ASP A 150 14.25 -13.06 -2.64
N ILE A 151 14.05 -13.32 -3.94
CA ILE A 151 13.05 -12.57 -4.72
C ILE A 151 11.63 -12.87 -4.22
N ILE A 152 11.31 -14.14 -3.93
CA ILE A 152 10.00 -14.50 -3.37
C ILE A 152 9.79 -13.81 -2.02
N LEU A 153 10.77 -13.84 -1.12
CA LEU A 153 10.65 -13.23 0.21
C LEU A 153 10.50 -11.71 0.13
N VAL A 154 11.22 -11.04 -0.78
CA VAL A 154 11.05 -9.60 -1.04
C VAL A 154 9.63 -9.29 -1.49
N HIS A 155 9.07 -10.08 -2.41
CA HIS A 155 7.71 -9.88 -2.89
C HIS A 155 6.63 -10.18 -1.84
N LEU A 156 6.79 -11.25 -1.05
CA LEU A 156 5.90 -11.54 0.07
C LEU A 156 5.94 -10.45 1.15
N ASN A 157 7.13 -9.91 1.45
CA ASN A 157 7.27 -8.77 2.35
C ASN A 157 6.56 -7.53 1.79
N SER A 158 6.68 -7.26 0.49
CA SER A 158 6.00 -6.14 -0.15
C SER A 158 4.47 -6.27 -0.04
N VAL A 159 3.91 -7.46 -0.25
CA VAL A 159 2.46 -7.69 -0.09
C VAL A 159 2.04 -7.53 1.37
N TYR A 160 2.82 -8.10 2.30
CA TYR A 160 2.60 -7.95 3.74
C TYR A 160 2.56 -6.47 4.16
N GLU A 161 3.54 -5.68 3.75
CA GLU A 161 3.61 -4.24 4.04
C GLU A 161 2.42 -3.48 3.45
N SER A 162 2.00 -3.80 2.23
CA SER A 162 0.81 -3.19 1.62
C SER A 162 -0.47 -3.45 2.42
N ILE A 163 -0.61 -4.65 3.01
CA ILE A 163 -1.76 -4.99 3.86
C ILE A 163 -1.70 -4.22 5.18
N LEU A 164 -0.52 -4.13 5.80
CA LEU A 164 -0.35 -3.32 7.02
C LEU A 164 -0.69 -1.84 6.78
N LYS A 165 -0.42 -1.34 5.56
CA LYS A 165 -0.73 0.03 5.14
C LYS A 165 -2.10 0.16 4.46
N TYR A 166 -2.96 -0.86 4.51
CA TYR A 166 -4.28 -0.83 3.89
C TYR A 166 -5.14 0.35 4.37
N ASN A 167 -5.08 0.68 5.67
CA ASN A 167 -5.80 1.83 6.21
C ASN A 167 -5.35 3.17 5.61
N LEU A 168 -4.11 3.25 5.12
CA LEU A 168 -3.55 4.46 4.52
C LEU A 168 -3.80 4.50 3.01
N PHE A 169 -3.56 3.42 2.28
CA PHE A 169 -3.59 3.43 0.81
C PHE A 169 -4.80 2.72 0.20
N GLY A 170 -5.64 2.12 1.04
CA GLY A 170 -6.76 1.29 0.60
C GLY A 170 -6.30 0.12 -0.25
N MET A 171 -7.17 -0.27 -1.16
CA MET A 171 -7.00 -1.49 -1.95
C MET A 171 -5.99 -1.35 -3.10
N GLU A 172 -5.68 -0.14 -3.54
CA GLU A 172 -4.83 0.10 -4.72
C GLU A 172 -3.40 -0.44 -4.49
N GLU A 173 -2.79 -0.15 -3.33
CA GLU A 173 -1.42 -0.61 -3.03
C GLU A 173 -1.34 -2.13 -2.84
N VAL A 174 -2.37 -2.74 -2.22
CA VAL A 174 -2.46 -4.20 -2.09
C VAL A 174 -2.55 -4.83 -3.48
N LYS A 175 -3.44 -4.31 -4.34
CA LYS A 175 -3.60 -4.80 -5.71
C LYS A 175 -2.29 -4.68 -6.52
N ASP A 176 -1.61 -3.55 -6.43
CA ASP A 176 -0.37 -3.32 -7.17
C ASP A 176 0.76 -4.23 -6.68
N SER A 177 0.87 -4.45 -5.37
CA SER A 177 1.86 -5.38 -4.80
C SER A 177 1.61 -6.84 -5.21
N VAL A 178 0.34 -7.29 -5.19
CA VAL A 178 -0.05 -8.64 -5.62
C VAL A 178 0.20 -8.80 -7.12
N THR A 179 -0.19 -7.82 -7.94
CA THR A 179 0.00 -7.86 -9.40
C THR A 179 1.49 -7.90 -9.75
N ARG A 180 2.31 -7.09 -9.09
CA ARG A 180 3.78 -7.11 -9.26
C ARG A 180 4.37 -8.45 -8.86
N THR A 181 3.92 -9.01 -7.73
CA THR A 181 4.38 -10.32 -7.26
C THR A 181 4.06 -11.41 -8.28
N ILE A 182 2.81 -11.51 -8.74
CA ILE A 182 2.43 -12.45 -9.80
C ILE A 182 3.30 -12.23 -11.04
N GLY A 183 3.40 -10.98 -11.50
CA GLY A 183 4.18 -10.60 -12.69
C GLY A 183 5.64 -11.03 -12.60
N THR A 184 6.32 -10.76 -11.49
CA THR A 184 7.71 -11.17 -11.28
C THR A 184 7.84 -12.69 -11.31
N LEU A 185 6.99 -13.41 -10.57
CA LEU A 185 7.06 -14.88 -10.50
C LEU A 185 6.81 -15.53 -11.87
N CYS A 186 5.94 -14.96 -12.70
CA CYS A 186 5.76 -15.39 -14.09
C CYS A 186 7.04 -15.29 -14.92
N LEU A 187 7.88 -14.28 -14.67
CA LEU A 187 9.11 -14.05 -15.42
C LEU A 187 10.26 -14.94 -14.90
N MET A 188 10.13 -15.46 -13.68
CA MET A 188 11.14 -16.28 -13.02
C MET A 188 10.95 -17.79 -13.23
N THR A 189 9.99 -18.22 -14.05
CA THR A 189 9.70 -19.65 -14.24
C THR A 189 10.91 -20.45 -14.71
N ASN A 190 11.83 -19.82 -15.44
CA ASN A 190 13.05 -20.44 -15.93
C ASN A 190 14.09 -20.72 -14.82
N GLU A 191 13.97 -20.06 -13.66
CA GLU A 191 14.84 -20.28 -12.51
C GLU A 191 14.40 -21.47 -11.66
N CYS A 192 13.19 -22.00 -11.88
CA CYS A 192 12.68 -23.19 -11.20
C CYS A 192 13.24 -24.46 -11.84
N LYS A 193 14.32 -24.98 -11.26
CA LYS A 193 15.05 -26.14 -11.77
C LYS A 193 14.63 -27.44 -11.11
N THR A 194 14.14 -27.36 -9.87
CA THR A 194 13.74 -28.50 -9.06
C THR A 194 12.23 -28.53 -8.83
N GLU A 195 11.68 -29.70 -8.52
CA GLU A 195 10.26 -29.82 -8.14
C GLU A 195 9.94 -29.07 -6.84
N THR A 196 10.92 -28.89 -5.96
CA THR A 196 10.80 -28.05 -4.76
C THR A 196 10.60 -26.59 -5.15
N ASP A 197 11.39 -26.05 -6.09
CA ASP A 197 11.24 -24.68 -6.59
C ASP A 197 9.82 -24.46 -7.16
N LYS A 198 9.38 -25.40 -8.01
CA LYS A 198 8.05 -25.37 -8.64
C LYS A 198 6.93 -25.40 -7.61
N THR A 199 7.07 -26.24 -6.57
CA THR A 199 6.09 -26.36 -5.49
C THR A 199 6.00 -25.07 -4.68
N VAL A 200 7.14 -24.47 -4.32
CA VAL A 200 7.18 -23.20 -3.60
C VAL A 200 6.51 -22.10 -4.43
N MET A 201 6.88 -21.93 -5.70
CA MET A 201 6.25 -20.93 -6.56
C MET A 201 4.74 -21.14 -6.70
N LYS A 202 4.29 -22.39 -6.83
CA LYS A 202 2.86 -22.72 -6.89
C LYS A 202 2.12 -22.28 -5.63
N ASN A 203 2.70 -22.49 -4.44
CA ASN A 203 2.10 -22.08 -3.18
C ASN A 203 1.99 -20.55 -3.07
N VAL A 204 3.03 -19.83 -3.51
CA VAL A 204 3.01 -18.35 -3.55
C VAL A 204 1.94 -17.85 -4.53
N LEU A 205 1.87 -18.39 -5.75
CA LEU A 205 0.88 -18.01 -6.74
C LEU A 205 -0.56 -18.35 -6.30
N ALA A 206 -0.74 -19.47 -5.59
CA ALA A 206 -2.02 -19.85 -5.02
C ALA A 206 -2.49 -18.83 -3.97
N LEU A 207 -1.60 -18.39 -3.08
CA LEU A 207 -1.89 -17.33 -2.12
C LEU A 207 -2.28 -16.02 -2.84
N MET A 208 -1.48 -15.57 -3.81
CA MET A 208 -1.78 -14.38 -4.61
C MET A 208 -3.12 -14.47 -5.36
N SER A 209 -3.53 -15.68 -5.75
CA SER A 209 -4.81 -15.92 -6.40
C SER A 209 -5.98 -15.82 -5.43
N LYS A 210 -5.81 -16.28 -4.17
CA LYS A 210 -6.82 -16.09 -3.12
C LYS A 210 -7.10 -14.61 -2.87
N PHE A 211 -6.06 -13.76 -2.87
CA PHE A 211 -6.23 -12.31 -2.81
C PHE A 211 -7.20 -11.84 -3.90
N ASN A 212 -7.00 -12.22 -5.16
CA ASN A 212 -7.92 -11.80 -6.20
C ASN A 212 -9.38 -12.24 -5.94
N THR A 213 -9.60 -13.43 -5.40
CA THR A 213 -10.96 -13.92 -5.09
C THR A 213 -11.63 -13.11 -3.98
N VAL A 214 -10.89 -12.77 -2.92
CA VAL A 214 -11.42 -11.97 -1.79
C VAL A 214 -11.61 -10.50 -2.19
N PHE A 215 -10.70 -9.96 -2.99
CA PHE A 215 -10.63 -8.53 -3.27
C PHE A 215 -11.23 -8.12 -4.62
N GLY A 216 -11.58 -9.07 -5.48
CA GLY A 216 -12.19 -8.80 -6.79
C GLY A 216 -11.30 -8.00 -7.75
N PHE A 217 -9.97 -8.15 -7.66
CA PHE A 217 -9.00 -7.33 -8.41
C PHE A 217 -9.19 -7.38 -9.92
N PHE A 218 -9.59 -8.54 -10.43
CA PHE A 218 -9.92 -8.79 -11.83
C PHE A 218 -11.44 -9.02 -11.92
N LYS A 219 -12.15 -8.09 -12.58
CA LYS A 219 -13.62 -8.17 -12.84
C LYS A 219 -14.08 -9.48 -13.48
N ASN A 220 -13.15 -10.25 -14.05
CA ASN A 220 -13.34 -11.64 -14.44
C ASN A 220 -12.55 -12.55 -13.49
N ALA A 221 -13.19 -13.03 -12.41
CA ALA A 221 -12.59 -14.00 -11.48
C ALA A 221 -12.06 -15.27 -12.19
N GLY A 222 -12.64 -15.62 -13.35
CA GLY A 222 -12.14 -16.67 -14.23
C GLY A 222 -10.80 -16.38 -14.92
N GLY A 223 -10.33 -15.12 -14.95
CA GLY A 223 -9.07 -14.72 -15.56
C GLY A 223 -7.86 -14.96 -14.67
N ALA A 224 -7.94 -14.68 -13.36
CA ALA A 224 -6.81 -14.85 -12.44
C ALA A 224 -6.57 -16.31 -12.07
N VAL A 225 -7.63 -17.10 -11.86
CA VAL A 225 -7.54 -18.56 -11.70
C VAL A 225 -6.96 -19.17 -12.97
N ARG A 226 -7.35 -18.69 -14.16
CA ARG A 226 -6.72 -19.08 -15.42
C ARG A 226 -5.26 -18.65 -15.52
N ILE A 227 -4.88 -17.47 -15.04
CA ILE A 227 -3.49 -17.01 -15.03
C ILE A 227 -2.67 -17.92 -14.12
N ALA A 228 -3.11 -18.19 -12.89
CA ALA A 228 -2.43 -19.12 -11.99
C ALA A 228 -2.37 -20.55 -12.56
N ASP A 229 -3.46 -21.08 -13.11
CA ASP A 229 -3.48 -22.40 -13.76
C ASP A 229 -2.61 -22.44 -15.03
N THR A 230 -2.57 -21.36 -15.81
CA THR A 230 -1.72 -21.22 -16.99
C THR A 230 -0.25 -21.10 -16.58
N ILE A 231 0.07 -20.36 -15.52
CA ILE A 231 1.44 -20.26 -14.98
C ILE A 231 1.87 -21.60 -14.39
N ILE A 232 1.01 -22.28 -13.63
CA ILE A 232 1.25 -23.63 -13.12
C ILE A 232 1.50 -24.61 -14.29
N LYS A 233 0.78 -24.47 -15.41
CA LYS A 233 1.05 -25.24 -16.64
C LYS A 233 2.33 -24.83 -17.38
N LEU A 234 2.80 -23.59 -17.23
CA LEU A 234 4.08 -23.11 -17.79
C LEU A 234 5.29 -23.55 -16.94
N ILE A 235 5.06 -23.89 -15.68
CA ILE A 235 6.08 -24.38 -14.73
C ILE A 235 6.23 -25.92 -14.81
N GLN A 236 5.29 -26.64 -15.43
CA GLN A 236 5.36 -28.10 -15.66
C GLN A 236 6.44 -28.46 -16.68
#